data_AF-A0A9D4YWA5-F1
#
_entry.id   AF-A0A9D4YWA5-F1
#
_cell.length_a   1.000
_cell.length_b   1.000
_cell.length_c   1.000
_cell.angle_alpha   90.00
_cell.angle_beta   90.00
_cell.angle_gamma   90.00
#
_symmetry.space_group_name_H-M   'P 1'
#
loop_
_entity.id
_entity.type
_entity.pdbx_description
1 polymer ?
#
loop_
_entity_poly.entity_id
_entity_poly.type
_entity_poly.pdbx_seq_one_letter_code
_entity_poly.pdbx_strand_id
1 'polypeptide(L)'
;MSVTVFAQLVRQPPTCSHAPAHRTWHAQPGHRSAAALTSLPTHHGHQRRRAAAGRRNPTVLPRAGSNGGSSQGGDNELGVVIVDHGSRKAEANESLFEFVDLYKQVTGRQLVEVAHMELAEPTIEQAVARCAAAGARRVIIAPYFLSRGRHVQQDIPELASAAAAAHPSVECVVAEPIGIDALMAQLIEHRVQAAEAEGSAVARPVSNAAAAQ
;
A
#
# COMPACT_ATOMS: atom_id res chain seq x y z
N MET A 1 41.85 29.12 -33.15
CA MET A 1 42.82 29.74 -32.22
C MET A 1 42.19 29.75 -30.83
N SER A 2 42.93 29.22 -29.85
CA SER A 2 42.84 29.30 -28.37
C SER A 2 41.47 29.25 -27.68
N VAL A 3 41.09 28.23 -26.89
CA VAL A 3 41.64 27.71 -25.60
C VAL A 3 41.53 28.69 -24.43
N THR A 4 40.78 28.30 -23.38
CA THR A 4 40.98 28.42 -21.90
C THR A 4 39.59 28.48 -21.22
N VAL A 5 39.03 27.51 -20.48
CA VAL A 5 39.41 26.68 -19.30
C VAL A 5 39.16 27.36 -17.93
N PHE A 6 38.27 26.71 -17.15
CA PHE A 6 38.09 26.63 -15.68
C PHE A 6 37.51 27.78 -14.83
N ALA A 7 36.45 27.46 -14.08
CA ALA A 7 36.52 27.33 -12.60
C ALA A 7 35.31 26.56 -12.02
N GLN A 8 35.61 25.46 -11.33
CA GLN A 8 34.72 24.74 -10.41
C GLN A 8 34.43 25.58 -9.15
N LEU A 9 33.19 25.54 -8.64
CA LEU A 9 32.92 25.78 -7.22
C LEU A 9 31.85 24.81 -6.72
N VAL A 10 32.32 23.72 -6.12
CA VAL A 10 31.52 22.77 -5.33
C VAL A 10 31.26 23.43 -3.97
N ARG A 11 29.98 23.69 -3.64
CA ARG A 11 29.58 24.11 -2.29
C ARG A 11 29.48 22.89 -1.39
N GLN A 12 30.22 22.90 -0.27
CA GLN A 12 30.11 21.89 0.79
C GLN A 12 28.98 22.25 1.79
N PRO A 13 28.29 21.25 2.37
CA PRO A 13 27.38 21.47 3.49
C PRO A 13 28.13 21.50 4.85
N PRO A 14 27.58 22.18 5.88
CA PRO A 14 28.23 22.35 7.18
C PRO A 14 28.19 21.08 8.05
N THR A 15 29.29 20.84 8.76
CA THR A 15 29.46 19.78 9.75
C THR A 15 28.81 20.17 11.10
N CYS A 16 27.78 19.45 11.53
CA CYS A 16 27.30 19.49 12.91
C CYS A 16 27.96 18.35 13.73
N SER A 17 28.87 18.73 14.61
CA SER A 17 29.43 17.91 15.68
C SER A 17 28.45 17.86 16.85
N HIS A 18 27.94 16.68 17.22
CA HIS A 18 27.35 16.40 18.54
C HIS A 18 27.64 14.94 18.94
N ALA A 19 28.17 14.78 20.15
CA ALA A 19 28.66 13.55 20.75
C ALA A 19 27.54 12.57 21.16
N PRO A 20 27.80 11.25 21.22
CA PRO A 20 26.82 10.28 21.69
C PRO A 20 26.87 10.10 23.23
N ALA A 21 25.73 10.35 23.88
CA ALA A 21 25.46 9.96 25.25
C ALA A 21 25.20 8.44 25.32
N HIS A 22 26.09 7.76 26.02
CA HIS A 22 26.07 6.33 26.34
C HIS A 22 24.95 6.07 27.35
N ARG A 23 23.93 5.28 26.96
CA ARG A 23 22.92 4.76 27.89
C ARG A 23 23.08 3.24 27.96
N THR A 24 23.67 2.80 29.06
CA THR A 24 23.90 1.40 29.42
C THR A 24 22.58 0.73 29.80
N TRP A 25 22.29 -0.41 29.19
CA TRP A 25 21.20 -1.31 29.58
C TRP A 25 21.70 -2.24 30.68
N HIS A 26 21.16 -2.11 31.89
CA HIS A 26 21.36 -3.08 32.96
C HIS A 26 20.34 -4.22 32.81
N ALA A 27 20.83 -5.42 32.48
CA ALA A 27 20.08 -6.66 32.59
C ALA A 27 20.13 -7.17 34.04
N GLN A 28 18.98 -7.43 34.66
CA GLN A 28 18.89 -8.13 35.94
C GLN A 28 18.81 -9.65 35.72
N PRO A 29 19.59 -10.48 36.44
CA PRO A 29 19.45 -11.93 36.41
C PRO A 29 18.67 -12.45 37.63
N GLY A 30 17.81 -13.45 37.41
CA GLY A 30 17.30 -14.29 38.49
C GLY A 30 15.97 -14.96 38.18
N HIS A 31 15.96 -16.21 37.73
CA HIS A 31 15.88 -17.39 38.60
C HIS A 31 15.61 -18.64 37.75
N ARG A 32 16.44 -19.66 37.94
CA ARG A 32 16.27 -21.01 37.42
C ARG A 32 15.24 -21.76 38.26
N SER A 33 14.43 -22.59 37.61
CA SER A 33 14.14 -23.94 38.12
C SER A 33 13.63 -24.88 37.03
N ALA A 34 13.89 -26.16 37.28
CA ALA A 34 13.97 -27.25 36.33
C ALA A 34 12.76 -28.19 36.38
N ALA A 35 12.74 -29.10 35.41
CA ALA A 35 12.10 -30.43 35.39
C ALA A 35 10.57 -30.49 35.23
N ALA A 36 10.11 -31.15 34.16
CA ALA A 36 9.74 -32.57 34.24
C ALA A 36 9.32 -33.12 32.85
N LEU A 37 9.86 -34.29 32.53
CA LEU A 37 9.45 -35.18 31.46
C LEU A 37 8.11 -35.83 31.81
N THR A 38 7.20 -36.01 30.84
CA THR A 38 6.43 -37.26 30.66
C THR A 38 5.62 -37.27 29.35
N SER A 39 6.03 -38.20 28.46
CA SER A 39 5.25 -39.10 27.60
C SER A 39 3.97 -38.64 26.84
N LEU A 40 4.10 -38.67 25.51
CA LEU A 40 3.03 -38.84 24.50
C LEU A 40 2.37 -40.22 24.57
N PRO A 41 1.14 -40.35 24.06
CA PRO A 41 0.74 -41.52 23.30
C PRO A 41 0.34 -41.18 21.86
N THR A 42 0.81 -42.06 20.97
CA THR A 42 0.48 -42.18 19.56
C THR A 42 -0.87 -42.88 19.36
N HIS A 43 -1.68 -42.44 18.39
CA HIS A 43 -2.58 -43.36 17.69
C HIS A 43 -2.90 -42.88 16.26
N HIS A 44 -2.44 -43.68 15.28
CA HIS A 44 -3.13 -44.16 14.07
C HIS A 44 -4.09 -43.18 13.38
N GLY A 45 -3.83 -42.72 12.15
CA GLY A 45 -3.50 -43.55 11.01
C GLY A 45 -4.73 -43.75 10.12
N HIS A 46 -5.07 -42.76 9.31
CA HIS A 46 -5.92 -42.95 8.13
C HIS A 46 -5.41 -42.09 6.97
N GLN A 47 -4.53 -42.70 6.17
CA GLN A 47 -4.22 -42.26 4.82
C GLN A 47 -5.46 -42.49 3.94
N ARG A 48 -6.06 -41.41 3.41
CA ARG A 48 -6.94 -41.49 2.25
C ARG A 48 -6.16 -41.06 1.01
N ARG A 49 -6.13 -41.99 0.05
CA ARG A 49 -5.48 -41.89 -1.25
C ARG A 49 -6.21 -40.92 -2.19
N ARG A 50 -5.39 -40.20 -2.96
CA ARG A 50 -5.51 -39.78 -4.37
C ARG A 50 -6.78 -39.07 -4.83
N ALA A 51 -6.58 -37.84 -5.31
CA ALA A 51 -6.88 -37.51 -6.72
C ALA A 51 -5.92 -36.42 -7.20
N ALA A 52 -5.08 -36.77 -8.18
CA ALA A 52 -4.41 -35.80 -9.03
C ALA A 52 -5.45 -35.16 -9.95
N ALA A 53 -5.62 -33.84 -9.88
CA ALA A 53 -6.46 -33.10 -10.80
C ALA A 53 -5.74 -31.82 -11.23
N GLY A 54 -5.10 -31.91 -12.39
CA GLY A 54 -5.18 -30.90 -13.44
C GLY A 54 -4.86 -29.45 -13.05
N ARG A 55 -3.58 -29.11 -13.22
CA ARG A 55 -3.12 -27.80 -13.67
C ARG A 55 -4.08 -27.21 -14.72
N ARG A 56 -4.89 -26.22 -14.34
CA ARG A 56 -5.52 -25.27 -15.26
C ARG A 56 -5.62 -23.93 -14.55
N ASN A 57 -4.67 -23.07 -14.90
CA ASN A 57 -4.81 -21.63 -14.77
C ASN A 57 -5.46 -21.13 -16.06
N PRO A 58 -6.70 -20.63 -15.99
CA PRO A 58 -7.14 -19.55 -16.85
C PRO A 58 -7.80 -18.48 -15.96
N THR A 59 -7.66 -17.17 -16.14
CA THR A 59 -7.36 -16.43 -17.37
C THR A 59 -7.34 -14.95 -17.01
N VAL A 60 -6.30 -14.26 -17.49
CA VAL A 60 -6.35 -12.99 -18.24
C VAL A 60 -7.02 -11.79 -17.58
N LEU A 61 -6.19 -10.80 -17.20
CA LEU A 61 -6.58 -9.39 -17.14
C LEU A 61 -7.15 -8.99 -18.52
N PRO A 62 -8.33 -8.37 -18.60
CA PRO A 62 -8.89 -7.99 -19.88
C PRO A 62 -7.92 -7.08 -20.64
N ARG A 63 -7.58 -7.46 -21.88
CA ARG A 63 -6.87 -6.57 -22.80
C ARG A 63 -7.79 -5.38 -23.09
N ALA A 64 -7.23 -4.17 -22.96
CA ALA A 64 -7.81 -2.97 -23.54
C ALA A 64 -8.06 -3.21 -25.04
N GLY A 65 -9.31 -3.49 -25.39
CA GLY A 65 -9.77 -3.60 -26.77
C GLY A 65 -10.26 -2.23 -27.22
N SER A 66 -9.51 -1.59 -28.10
CA SER A 66 -10.01 -0.49 -28.91
C SER A 66 -10.95 -1.08 -29.96
N ASN A 67 -12.26 -0.90 -29.78
CA ASN A 67 -13.23 -1.01 -30.88
C ASN A 67 -14.16 0.19 -30.82
N GLY A 68 -14.16 0.95 -31.92
CA GLY A 68 -15.07 2.05 -32.13
C GLY A 68 -16.52 1.60 -32.13
N GLY A 69 -17.29 2.22 -31.25
CA GLY A 69 -18.74 2.16 -31.18
C GLY A 69 -19.18 3.33 -30.31
N SER A 70 -19.65 4.39 -30.94
CA SER A 70 -20.15 5.59 -30.29
C SER A 70 -21.41 5.27 -29.48
N SER A 71 -21.24 5.01 -28.18
CA SER A 71 -22.25 5.18 -27.14
C SER A 71 -21.72 6.21 -26.14
N GLN A 72 -21.96 7.50 -26.41
CA GLN A 72 -21.76 8.56 -25.43
C GLN A 72 -22.79 8.39 -24.31
N GLY A 73 -22.37 7.80 -23.20
CA GLY A 73 -23.16 7.65 -21.97
C GLY A 73 -22.67 6.46 -21.16
N GLY A 74 -21.77 6.68 -20.19
CA GLY A 74 -21.40 5.63 -19.23
C GLY A 74 -20.17 5.93 -18.37
N ASP A 75 -19.13 6.55 -18.92
CA ASP A 75 -17.85 6.64 -18.19
C ASP A 75 -17.77 7.84 -17.25
N ASN A 76 -18.50 8.92 -17.56
CA ASN A 76 -18.53 10.13 -16.74
C ASN A 76 -19.61 10.10 -15.65
N GLU A 77 -20.39 9.03 -15.56
CA GLU A 77 -21.39 8.87 -14.49
C GLU A 77 -20.77 8.32 -13.19
N LEU A 78 -19.60 7.67 -13.28
CA LEU A 78 -18.94 6.99 -12.17
C LEU A 78 -17.59 7.62 -11.84
N GLY A 79 -17.52 8.29 -10.69
CA GLY A 79 -16.26 8.71 -10.08
C GLY A 79 -15.67 7.63 -9.17
N VAL A 80 -14.34 7.59 -9.04
CA VAL A 80 -13.65 6.79 -8.02
C VAL A 80 -12.82 7.73 -7.15
N VAL A 81 -12.96 7.62 -5.83
CA VAL A 81 -12.13 8.35 -4.87
C VAL A 81 -11.26 7.32 -4.16
N ILE A 82 -9.94 7.39 -4.32
CA ILE A 82 -9.00 6.49 -3.65
C ILE A 82 -8.50 7.18 -2.39
N VAL A 83 -8.68 6.52 -1.24
CA VAL A 83 -8.49 7.12 0.09
C VAL A 83 -7.40 6.42 0.87
N ASP A 84 -6.42 7.15 1.42
CA ASP A 84 -5.51 6.63 2.46
C ASP A 84 -5.67 7.40 3.79
N HIS A 85 -4.79 7.16 4.77
CA HIS A 85 -4.81 7.89 6.04
C HIS A 85 -4.47 9.38 5.88
N GLY A 86 -3.62 9.72 4.91
CA GLY A 86 -2.88 10.98 4.89
C GLY A 86 -1.73 10.98 5.89
N SER A 87 -0.72 11.80 5.58
CA SER A 87 0.49 11.95 6.36
C SER A 87 0.88 13.41 6.49
N ARG A 88 1.50 13.75 7.61
CA ARG A 88 2.13 15.06 7.83
C ARG A 88 3.40 15.25 6.98
N LYS A 89 3.96 14.16 6.45
CA LYS A 89 5.10 14.20 5.52
C LYS A 89 4.57 14.19 4.10
N ALA A 90 4.85 15.25 3.34
CA ALA A 90 4.33 15.42 1.98
C ALA A 90 4.76 14.26 1.06
N GLU A 91 5.98 13.78 1.22
CA GLU A 91 6.57 12.69 0.41
C GLU A 91 5.80 11.37 0.57
N ALA A 92 5.16 11.15 1.72
CA ALA A 92 4.32 9.98 1.92
C ALA A 92 2.98 10.10 1.18
N ASN A 93 2.44 11.31 1.03
CA ASN A 93 1.20 11.55 0.30
C ASN A 93 1.43 11.45 -1.22
N GLU A 94 2.62 11.85 -1.71
CA GLU A 94 3.02 11.72 -3.13
C GLU A 94 2.84 10.29 -3.67
N SER A 95 3.11 9.28 -2.85
CA SER A 95 2.92 7.86 -3.23
C SER A 95 1.48 7.54 -3.62
N LEU A 96 0.48 8.18 -3.00
CA LEU A 96 -0.92 7.97 -3.36
C LEU A 96 -1.26 8.64 -4.70
N PHE A 97 -0.73 9.84 -4.96
CA PHE A 97 -0.89 10.51 -6.26
C PHE A 97 -0.31 9.67 -7.40
N GLU A 98 0.91 9.16 -7.23
CA GLU A 98 1.54 8.27 -8.21
C GLU A 98 0.71 6.99 -8.44
N PHE A 99 0.16 6.42 -7.37
CA PHE A 99 -0.70 5.24 -7.48
C PHE A 99 -2.00 5.56 -8.24
N VAL A 100 -2.64 6.70 -8.00
CA VAL A 100 -3.85 7.11 -8.71
C VAL A 100 -3.57 7.33 -10.20
N ASP A 101 -2.44 7.93 -10.56
CA ASP A 101 -2.04 8.09 -11.95
C ASP A 101 -1.81 6.73 -12.64
N LEU A 102 -1.12 5.81 -11.97
CA LEU A 102 -0.97 4.44 -12.44
C LEU A 102 -2.33 3.74 -12.59
N TYR A 103 -3.24 3.92 -11.64
CA TYR A 103 -4.58 3.35 -11.67
C TYR A 103 -5.37 3.86 -12.88
N LYS A 104 -5.33 5.17 -13.17
CA LYS A 104 -5.94 5.76 -14.36
C LYS A 104 -5.36 5.14 -15.64
N GLN A 105 -4.04 5.03 -15.73
CA GLN A 105 -3.35 4.46 -16.89
C GLN A 105 -3.71 2.99 -17.13
N VAL A 106 -3.74 2.17 -16.07
CA VAL A 106 -4.00 0.72 -16.16
C VAL A 106 -5.47 0.44 -16.44
N THR A 107 -6.39 1.20 -15.85
CA THR A 107 -7.84 0.92 -15.95
C THR A 107 -8.56 1.71 -17.05
N GLY A 108 -7.95 2.77 -17.57
CA GLY A 108 -8.58 3.70 -18.50
C GLY A 108 -9.63 4.63 -17.88
N ARG A 109 -9.83 4.58 -16.56
CA ARG A 109 -10.79 5.44 -15.85
C ARG A 109 -10.32 6.88 -15.86
N GLN A 110 -11.23 7.79 -16.20
CA GLN A 110 -10.91 9.21 -16.34
C GLN A 110 -11.19 10.00 -15.05
N LEU A 111 -12.33 9.74 -14.41
CA LEU A 111 -12.73 10.44 -13.19
C LEU A 111 -12.28 9.69 -11.94
N VAL A 112 -11.02 9.91 -11.55
CA VAL A 112 -10.43 9.33 -10.34
C VAL A 112 -9.76 10.45 -9.53
N GLU A 113 -10.18 10.61 -8.29
CA GLU A 113 -9.65 11.59 -7.34
C GLU A 113 -8.90 10.90 -6.20
N VAL A 114 -7.91 11.61 -5.66
CA VAL A 114 -7.26 11.27 -4.39
C VAL A 114 -8.09 11.85 -3.25
N ALA A 115 -8.11 11.18 -2.11
CA ALA A 115 -8.47 11.80 -0.84
C ALA A 115 -7.64 11.23 0.31
N HIS A 116 -7.56 12.00 1.39
CA HIS A 116 -6.96 11.60 2.64
C HIS A 116 -8.02 11.64 3.73
N MET A 117 -8.00 10.65 4.61
CA MET A 117 -8.92 10.56 5.75
C MET A 117 -8.65 11.69 6.76
N GLU A 118 -7.38 11.97 7.03
CA GLU A 118 -6.91 12.99 7.96
C GLU A 118 -5.55 13.56 7.53
N LEU A 119 -5.08 14.60 8.23
CA LEU A 119 -3.70 15.13 8.18
C LEU A 119 -3.23 15.77 6.87
N ALA A 120 -3.94 15.58 5.76
CA ALA A 120 -3.61 16.11 4.45
C ALA A 120 -4.87 16.44 3.64
N GLU A 121 -4.69 17.26 2.61
CA GLU A 121 -5.70 17.56 1.60
C GLU A 121 -5.32 16.90 0.28
N PRO A 122 -6.29 16.50 -0.56
CA PRO A 122 -7.74 16.74 -0.44
C PRO A 122 -8.47 15.82 0.55
N THR A 123 -9.54 16.31 1.17
CA THR A 123 -10.45 15.49 2.00
C THR A 123 -11.41 14.65 1.16
N ILE A 124 -12.06 13.65 1.78
CA ILE A 124 -13.08 12.83 1.10
C ILE A 124 -14.21 13.70 0.54
N GLU A 125 -14.68 14.68 1.31
CA GLU A 125 -15.71 15.62 0.88
C GLU A 125 -15.27 16.43 -0.35
N GLN A 126 -14.05 16.99 -0.33
CA GLN A 126 -13.50 17.74 -1.45
C GLN A 126 -13.37 16.87 -2.71
N ALA A 127 -12.95 15.61 -2.58
CA ALA A 127 -12.82 14.69 -3.70
C ALA A 127 -14.18 14.28 -4.29
N VAL A 128 -15.18 14.03 -3.43
CA VAL A 128 -16.56 13.78 -3.88
C VAL A 128 -17.14 15.01 -4.57
N ALA A 129 -16.90 16.22 -4.05
CA ALA A 129 -17.33 17.47 -4.66
C ALA A 129 -16.73 17.67 -6.07
N ARG A 130 -15.45 17.33 -6.26
CA ARG A 130 -14.79 17.37 -7.58
C ARG A 130 -15.40 16.34 -8.54
N CYS A 131 -15.66 15.13 -8.07
CA CYS A 131 -16.37 14.12 -8.88
C CYS A 131 -17.77 14.62 -9.30
N ALA A 132 -18.52 15.19 -8.36
CA ALA A 132 -19.85 15.75 -8.61
C ALA A 132 -19.80 16.90 -9.63
N ALA A 133 -18.84 17.82 -9.48
CA ALA A 133 -18.64 18.94 -10.40
C ALA A 133 -18.25 18.48 -11.81
N ALA A 134 -17.56 17.34 -11.93
CA ALA A 134 -17.25 16.71 -13.20
C ALA A 134 -18.44 15.95 -13.83
N GLY A 135 -19.58 15.85 -13.14
CA GLY A 135 -20.80 15.23 -13.64
C GLY A 135 -21.04 13.79 -13.17
N ALA A 136 -20.27 13.29 -12.19
CA ALA A 136 -20.53 11.98 -11.60
C ALA A 136 -21.92 11.93 -10.97
N ARG A 137 -22.65 10.85 -11.23
CA ARG A 137 -23.91 10.50 -10.56
C ARG A 137 -23.70 9.48 -9.46
N ARG A 138 -22.56 8.79 -9.49
CA ARG A 138 -22.16 7.79 -8.52
C ARG A 138 -20.66 7.91 -8.24
N VAL A 139 -20.27 7.76 -6.98
CA VAL A 139 -18.88 7.80 -6.54
C VAL A 139 -18.55 6.58 -5.70
N ILE A 140 -17.53 5.82 -6.11
CA ILE A 140 -16.99 4.71 -5.33
C ILE A 140 -15.79 5.20 -4.52
N ILE A 141 -15.92 5.18 -3.21
CA ILE A 141 -14.86 5.52 -2.26
C ILE A 141 -14.10 4.22 -1.97
N ALA A 142 -12.87 4.13 -2.45
CA ALA A 142 -12.02 2.95 -2.42
C ALA A 142 -10.90 3.11 -1.37
N PRO A 143 -10.99 2.44 -0.21
CA PRO A 143 -9.97 2.56 0.83
C PRO A 143 -8.66 1.84 0.44
N TYR A 144 -7.56 2.59 0.33
CA TYR A 144 -6.21 2.12 0.06
C TYR A 144 -5.51 1.65 1.35
N PHE A 145 -6.07 0.63 2.00
CA PHE A 145 -5.58 0.08 3.27
C PHE A 145 -5.41 -1.44 3.21
N LEU A 146 -4.24 -1.93 3.65
CA LEU A 146 -3.94 -3.37 3.71
C LEU A 146 -4.68 -4.09 4.85
N SER A 147 -5.17 -3.37 5.85
CA SER A 147 -5.82 -3.96 7.02
C SER A 147 -7.21 -3.37 7.26
N ARG A 148 -8.11 -4.21 7.78
CA ARG A 148 -9.45 -3.83 8.23
C ARG A 148 -9.40 -3.24 9.64
N GLY A 149 -8.62 -2.18 9.85
CA GLY A 149 -8.57 -1.47 11.14
C GLY A 149 -9.97 -1.01 11.58
N ARG A 150 -10.25 -1.01 12.89
CA ARG A 150 -11.56 -0.58 13.44
C ARG A 150 -11.90 0.86 13.01
N HIS A 151 -10.90 1.73 13.03
CA HIS A 151 -10.99 3.12 12.58
C HIS A 151 -11.41 3.23 11.11
N VAL A 152 -10.73 2.52 10.20
CA VAL A 152 -11.08 2.51 8.76
C VAL A 152 -12.53 2.04 8.50
N GLN A 153 -13.03 1.07 9.28
CA GLN A 153 -14.40 0.56 9.12
C GLN A 153 -15.49 1.49 9.67
N GLN A 154 -15.15 2.47 10.50
CA GLN A 154 -16.11 3.40 11.11
C GLN A 154 -15.97 4.79 10.50
N ASP A 155 -14.73 5.30 10.47
CA ASP A 155 -14.41 6.68 10.10
C ASP A 155 -14.69 6.94 8.61
N ILE A 156 -14.31 6.04 7.70
CA ILE A 156 -14.52 6.24 6.27
C ILE A 156 -16.02 6.24 5.92
N PRO A 157 -16.84 5.28 6.37
CA PRO A 157 -18.29 5.36 6.17
C PRO A 157 -18.92 6.63 6.74
N GLU A 158 -18.48 7.12 7.90
CA GLU A 158 -18.98 8.36 8.48
C GLU A 158 -18.63 9.58 7.62
N LEU A 159 -17.36 9.71 7.21
CA LEU A 159 -16.91 10.79 6.33
C LEU A 159 -17.57 10.73 4.95
N ALA A 160 -17.75 9.52 4.40
CA ALA A 160 -18.48 9.29 3.15
C ALA A 160 -19.95 9.70 3.27
N SER A 161 -20.59 9.39 4.40
CA SER A 161 -21.98 9.78 4.66
C SER A 161 -22.13 11.30 4.76
N ALA A 162 -21.17 12.00 5.38
CA ALA A 162 -21.15 13.46 5.43
C ALA A 162 -21.00 14.06 4.03
N ALA A 163 -20.07 13.54 3.22
CA ALA A 163 -19.88 13.96 1.84
C ALA A 163 -21.14 13.71 0.98
N ALA A 164 -21.80 12.56 1.15
CA ALA A 164 -23.04 12.23 0.45
C ALA A 164 -24.19 13.18 0.82
N ALA A 165 -24.28 13.60 2.09
CA ALA A 165 -25.28 14.57 2.55
C ALA A 165 -25.08 15.96 1.90
N ALA A 166 -23.83 16.36 1.63
CA ALA A 166 -23.51 17.60 0.93
C ALA A 166 -23.81 17.53 -0.59
N HIS A 167 -23.86 16.32 -1.16
CA HIS A 167 -24.11 16.09 -2.60
C HIS A 167 -25.25 15.10 -2.86
N PRO A 168 -26.53 15.44 -2.57
CA PRO A 168 -27.66 14.50 -2.64
C PRO A 168 -27.94 13.93 -4.05
N SER A 169 -27.42 14.58 -5.10
CA SER A 169 -27.54 14.12 -6.48
C SER A 169 -26.53 13.03 -6.86
N VAL A 170 -25.62 12.67 -5.94
CA VAL A 170 -24.52 11.71 -6.17
C VAL A 170 -24.64 10.54 -5.20
N GLU A 171 -24.81 9.33 -5.72
CA GLU A 171 -24.78 8.11 -4.91
C GLU A 171 -23.34 7.81 -4.49
N CYS A 172 -23.05 7.84 -3.18
CA CYS A 172 -21.74 7.45 -2.65
C CYS A 172 -21.76 6.02 -2.12
N VAL A 173 -20.78 5.21 -2.51
CA VAL A 173 -20.64 3.81 -2.06
C VAL A 173 -19.21 3.59 -1.59
N VAL A 174 -19.04 3.04 -0.39
CA VAL A 174 -17.73 2.67 0.15
C VAL A 174 -17.42 1.23 -0.23
N ALA A 175 -16.29 0.99 -0.89
CA ALA A 175 -15.79 -0.34 -1.20
C ALA A 175 -15.09 -0.98 0.01
N GLU A 176 -14.89 -2.30 -0.03
CA GLU A 176 -14.01 -2.94 0.95
C GLU A 176 -12.58 -2.43 0.81
N PRO A 177 -11.82 -2.30 1.92
CA PRO A 177 -10.39 -2.03 1.85
C PRO A 177 -9.68 -3.19 1.17
N ILE A 178 -8.49 -2.93 0.60
CA ILE A 178 -7.65 -3.93 -0.08
C ILE A 178 -7.55 -5.23 0.71
N GLY A 179 -7.20 -5.13 2.01
CA GLY A 179 -7.36 -6.24 2.95
C GLY A 179 -6.70 -7.56 2.53
N ILE A 180 -7.36 -8.67 2.89
CA ILE A 180 -6.93 -10.03 2.56
C ILE A 180 -7.60 -10.44 1.26
N ASP A 181 -6.86 -10.35 0.16
CA ASP A 181 -7.32 -10.73 -1.18
C ASP A 181 -6.27 -11.61 -1.90
N ALA A 182 -6.72 -12.54 -2.75
CA ALA A 182 -5.84 -13.39 -3.53
C ALA A 182 -4.93 -12.61 -4.49
N LEU A 183 -5.37 -11.45 -4.98
CA LEU A 183 -4.57 -10.54 -5.81
C LEU A 183 -3.42 -9.92 -5.02
N MET A 184 -3.61 -9.67 -3.72
CA MET A 184 -2.52 -9.20 -2.86
C MET A 184 -1.46 -10.28 -2.66
N ALA A 185 -1.87 -11.53 -2.44
CA ALA A 185 -0.92 -12.65 -2.37
C ALA A 185 -0.12 -12.80 -3.68
N GLN A 186 -0.79 -12.67 -4.84
CA GLN A 186 -0.13 -12.71 -6.15
C GLN A 186 0.81 -11.52 -6.38
N LEU A 187 0.44 -10.32 -5.93
CA LEU A 187 1.31 -9.15 -6.02
C LEU A 187 2.59 -9.33 -5.19
N ILE A 188 2.48 -9.87 -3.98
CA ILE A 188 3.65 -10.18 -3.15
C ILE A 188 4.53 -11.23 -3.82
N GLU A 189 3.94 -12.32 -4.33
CA GLU A 189 4.69 -13.34 -5.08
C GLU A 189 5.43 -12.75 -6.28
N HIS A 190 4.78 -11.87 -7.05
CA HIS A 190 5.41 -11.15 -8.16
C HIS A 190 6.63 -10.33 -7.71
N ARG A 191 6.57 -9.67 -6.55
CA ARG A 191 7.70 -8.93 -5.98
C ARG A 191 8.82 -9.86 -5.49
N VAL A 192 8.48 -11.02 -4.92
CA VAL A 192 9.44 -12.04 -4.49
C VAL A 192 10.21 -12.59 -5.70
N GLN A 193 9.51 -12.98 -6.75
CA GLN A 193 10.12 -13.50 -7.98
C GLN A 193 11.07 -12.48 -8.63
N ALA A 194 10.69 -11.20 -8.64
CA ALA A 194 11.57 -10.14 -9.12
C ALA A 194 12.86 -10.05 -8.28
N ALA A 195 12.75 -10.09 -6.95
CA ALA A 195 13.90 -10.04 -6.06
C ALA A 195 14.81 -11.28 -6.19
N GLU A 196 14.23 -12.48 -6.40
CA GLU A 196 14.99 -13.71 -6.66
C GLU A 196 15.78 -13.63 -7.95
N ALA A 197 15.22 -13.02 -9.00
CA ALA A 197 15.91 -12.82 -10.27
C ALA A 197 17.03 -11.77 -10.20
N GLU A 198 16.87 -10.73 -9.38
CA GLU A 198 17.82 -9.60 -9.24
C GLU A 198 18.93 -9.86 -8.21
N GLY A 199 18.81 -10.90 -7.36
CA GLY A 199 19.93 -11.43 -6.58
C GLY A 199 20.53 -10.48 -5.53
N SER A 200 19.75 -9.56 -4.96
CA SER A 200 20.27 -8.65 -3.92
C SER A 200 20.26 -9.32 -2.54
N ALA A 201 21.39 -9.91 -2.15
CA ALA A 201 21.60 -10.39 -0.79
C ALA A 201 21.41 -9.24 0.22
N VAL A 202 20.53 -9.43 1.20
CA VAL A 202 20.43 -8.51 2.34
C VAL A 202 21.77 -8.52 3.07
N ALA A 203 22.44 -7.37 3.16
CA ALA A 203 23.70 -7.24 3.88
C ALA A 203 23.51 -7.72 5.32
N ARG A 204 24.12 -8.86 5.66
CA ARG A 204 24.11 -9.35 7.04
C ARG A 204 24.95 -8.39 7.87
N PRO A 205 24.44 -7.87 9.01
CA PRO A 205 25.28 -7.10 9.91
C PRO A 205 26.44 -7.98 10.36
N VAL A 206 27.66 -7.55 10.05
CA VAL A 206 28.88 -8.25 10.48
C VAL A 206 28.98 -8.02 11.99
N SER A 207 28.68 -9.04 12.80
CA SER A 207 28.96 -8.98 14.22
C SER A 207 30.48 -9.01 14.40
N ASN A 208 31.10 -7.87 14.74
CA ASN A 208 32.47 -7.85 15.24
C ASN A 208 32.50 -8.54 16.61
N ALA A 209 32.61 -9.87 16.61
CA ALA A 209 33.00 -10.64 17.78
C ALA A 209 34.53 -10.54 17.95
N ALA A 210 35.00 -9.38 18.41
CA ALA A 210 36.34 -9.23 18.97
C ALA A 210 36.38 -7.97 19.84
N ALA A 211 36.46 -8.17 21.16
CA ALA A 211 37.11 -7.33 22.19
C ALA A 211 36.27 -7.23 23.47
N ALA A 212 36.36 -8.24 24.32
CA ALA A 212 36.50 -8.05 25.76
C ALA A 212 37.17 -9.31 26.32
N GLN A 213 38.24 -9.06 27.05
CA GLN A 213 39.24 -9.98 27.57
C GLN A 213 38.68 -10.90 28.66
#